data_AF-A0A6S7HSZ2-F1
#
_entry.id   AF-A0A6S7HSZ2-F1
#
_cell.length_a   1.000
_cell.length_b   1.000
_cell.length_c   1.000
_cell.angle_alpha   90.00
_cell.angle_beta   90.00
_cell.angle_gamma   90.00
#
_symmetry.space_group_name_H-M   'P 1'
#
loop_
_entity.id
_entity.type
_entity.pdbx_description
1 polymer ?
#
loop_
_entity_poly.entity_id
_entity_poly.type
_entity_poly.pdbx_seq_one_letter_code
_entity_poly.pdbx_strand_id
1 'polypeptide(L)'
;MFKQVDIFLKEKQVTQATGTYAYRAYLETLLKYGPSAKDSQLTAALLYKNTAGTMGIANPTTAGDAGNAGVRARYVFSKTSGIIEMAGPIFSDVFMTERLLLNYVDLKVILNRSSNEFCLMASEDDVDFRVKWPTKLR
;
A
#
# COMPACT_ATOMS: atom_id res chain seq x y z
N MET A 1 -2.25 2.91 1.15
CA MET A 1 -1.89 4.08 0.33
C MET A 1 -3.02 4.51 -0.61
N PHE A 2 -3.69 3.58 -1.30
CA PHE A 2 -4.89 3.88 -2.10
C PHE A 2 -6.13 3.35 -1.39
N LYS A 3 -7.18 4.16 -1.27
CA LYS A 3 -8.47 3.71 -0.71
C LYS A 3 -9.27 2.89 -1.72
N GLN A 4 -9.10 3.22 -3.00
CA GLN A 4 -9.92 2.68 -4.08
C GLN A 4 -9.16 2.74 -5.39
N VAL A 5 -9.36 1.72 -6.21
CA VAL A 5 -8.85 1.64 -7.57
C VAL A 5 -10.03 1.43 -8.50
N ASP A 6 -10.31 2.43 -9.33
CA ASP A 6 -11.39 2.37 -10.31
C ASP A 6 -10.81 1.96 -11.66
N ILE A 7 -11.33 0.87 -12.20
CA ILE A 7 -10.93 0.35 -13.50
C ILE A 7 -12.14 0.42 -14.42
N PHE A 8 -11.93 1.06 -15.55
CA PHE A 8 -12.89 1.14 -16.64
C PHE A 8 -12.37 0.37 -17.83
N LEU A 9 -13.24 -0.46 -18.40
CA LEU A 9 -13.06 -1.02 -19.73
C LEU A 9 -13.99 -0.24 -20.66
N LYS A 10 -13.41 0.56 -21.55
CA LYS A 10 -14.09 1.65 -22.26
C LYS A 10 -14.75 2.60 -21.25
N GLU A 11 -16.06 2.80 -21.36
CA GLU A 11 -16.84 3.70 -20.51
C GLU A 11 -17.50 2.97 -19.32
N LYS A 12 -17.34 1.65 -19.21
CA LYS A 12 -17.96 0.86 -18.15
C LYS A 12 -16.98 0.58 -17.01
N GLN A 13 -17.36 1.00 -15.81
CA GLN A 13 -16.65 0.63 -14.59
C GLN A 13 -16.83 -0.86 -14.29
N VAL A 14 -15.73 -1.56 -14.06
CA VAL A 14 -15.71 -3.00 -13.78
C VAL A 14 -15.43 -3.28 -12.30
N THR A 15 -14.73 -2.38 -11.60
CA THR A 15 -14.45 -2.53 -10.17
C THR A 15 -15.57 -1.95 -9.31
N GLN A 16 -15.77 -2.53 -8.13
CA GLN A 16 -16.69 -1.98 -7.13
C GLN A 16 -16.04 -0.81 -6.39
N ALA A 17 -16.76 0.31 -6.30
CA ALA A 17 -16.34 1.54 -5.66
C ALA A 17 -16.54 1.53 -4.13
N THR A 18 -16.03 0.53 -3.41
CA THR A 18 -16.32 0.33 -1.97
C THR A 18 -15.38 1.07 -1.02
N GLY A 19 -14.27 1.64 -1.50
CA GLY A 19 -13.28 2.31 -0.64
C GLY A 19 -12.47 1.37 0.26
N THR A 20 -12.58 0.05 0.08
CA THR A 20 -11.91 -0.97 0.90
C THR A 20 -10.73 -1.64 0.20
N TYR A 21 -10.24 -1.06 -0.90
CA TYR A 21 -9.15 -1.62 -1.71
C TYR A 21 -7.91 -1.93 -0.87
N ALA A 22 -7.57 -1.07 0.08
CA ALA A 22 -6.37 -1.25 0.88
C ALA A 22 -6.38 -2.53 1.72
N TYR A 23 -7.54 -2.91 2.27
CA TYR A 23 -7.69 -4.15 3.03
C TYR A 23 -7.59 -5.37 2.12
N ARG A 24 -8.25 -5.30 0.96
CA ARG A 24 -8.17 -6.34 -0.06
C ARG A 24 -6.72 -6.57 -0.51
N ALA A 25 -6.02 -5.50 -0.86
CA ALA A 25 -4.61 -5.54 -1.26
C ALA A 25 -3.73 -6.16 -0.17
N TYR A 26 -3.95 -5.78 1.09
CA TYR A 26 -3.22 -6.34 2.22
C TYR A 26 -3.46 -7.85 2.38
N LEU A 27 -4.72 -8.28 2.36
CA LEU A 27 -5.09 -9.70 2.52
C LEU A 27 -4.60 -10.54 1.35
N GLU A 28 -4.79 -10.09 0.11
CA GLU A 28 -4.28 -10.81 -1.06
C GLU A 28 -2.75 -10.93 -1.01
N THR A 29 -2.04 -9.87 -0.61
CA THR A 29 -0.58 -9.93 -0.47
C THR A 29 -0.16 -10.91 0.62
N LEU A 30 -0.87 -10.93 1.75
CA LEU A 30 -0.56 -11.79 2.87
C LEU A 30 -0.77 -13.28 2.54
N LEU A 31 -1.88 -13.59 1.85
CA LEU A 31 -2.33 -14.96 1.56
C LEU A 31 -1.73 -15.55 0.28
N LYS A 32 -1.51 -14.74 -0.76
CA LYS A 32 -1.05 -15.22 -2.08
C LYS A 32 0.45 -15.52 -2.12
N TYR A 33 1.25 -14.79 -1.36
CA TYR A 33 2.71 -14.83 -1.47
C TYR A 33 3.38 -15.56 -0.31
N GLY A 34 4.31 -16.45 -0.67
CA GLY A 34 5.23 -17.09 0.27
C GLY A 34 6.30 -16.13 0.82
N PRO A 35 7.09 -16.59 1.82
CA PRO A 35 8.12 -15.77 2.46
C PRO A 35 9.16 -15.23 1.47
N SER A 36 9.62 -16.04 0.52
CA SER A 36 10.62 -15.62 -0.47
C SER A 36 10.16 -14.44 -1.35
N ALA A 37 8.87 -14.36 -1.67
CA ALA A 37 8.32 -13.24 -2.45
C ALA A 37 8.14 -11.98 -1.58
N LYS A 38 7.89 -12.16 -0.28
CA LYS A 38 7.79 -11.07 0.71
C LYS A 38 9.13 -10.38 0.92
N ASP A 39 10.23 -11.15 0.90
CA ASP A 39 11.59 -10.63 1.06
C ASP A 39 12.19 -10.08 -0.25
N SER A 40 11.61 -10.41 -1.39
CA SER A 40 12.02 -9.94 -2.71
C SER A 40 11.04 -8.89 -3.25
N GLN A 41 10.20 -9.23 -4.23
CA GLN A 41 9.40 -8.29 -5.00
C GLN A 41 8.48 -7.38 -4.16
N LEU A 42 7.94 -7.89 -3.04
CA LEU A 42 7.04 -7.10 -2.20
C LEU A 42 7.76 -6.04 -1.35
N THR A 43 9.09 -6.13 -1.19
CA THR A 43 9.87 -5.06 -0.55
C THR A 43 9.91 -3.79 -1.40
N ALA A 44 9.77 -3.91 -2.73
CA ALA A 44 9.61 -2.77 -3.65
C ALA A 44 8.26 -2.04 -3.48
N ALA A 45 7.27 -2.70 -2.86
CA ALA A 45 6.00 -2.11 -2.44
C ALA A 45 6.02 -1.63 -0.97
N LEU A 46 7.20 -1.58 -0.34
CA LEU A 46 7.41 -1.26 1.08
C LEU A 46 6.68 -2.19 2.07
N LEU A 47 6.42 -3.43 1.66
CA LEU A 47 5.83 -4.43 2.52
C LEU A 47 6.89 -5.05 3.44
N TYR A 48 7.06 -4.47 4.62
CA TYR A 48 7.90 -5.03 5.68
C TYR A 48 7.05 -5.69 6.77
N LYS A 49 7.41 -6.92 7.15
CA LYS A 49 6.73 -7.67 8.22
C LYS A 49 7.02 -7.01 9.57
N ASN A 50 5.98 -6.85 10.38
CA ASN A 50 6.13 -6.38 11.75
C ASN A 50 6.71 -7.47 12.65
N THR A 51 7.43 -7.05 13.70
CA THR A 51 7.94 -7.98 14.72
C THR A 51 6.78 -8.54 15.54
N ALA A 52 6.79 -9.85 15.80
CA ALA A 52 5.75 -10.51 16.60
C ALA A 52 5.80 -10.00 18.05
N GLY A 53 4.63 -9.74 18.65
CA GLY A 53 4.54 -9.21 20.02
C GLY A 53 4.66 -7.69 20.15
N THR A 54 5.21 -6.98 19.15
CA THR A 54 5.37 -5.51 19.17
C THR A 54 4.52 -4.80 18.11
N MET A 55 3.50 -5.46 17.58
CA MET A 55 2.62 -4.89 16.53
C MET A 55 1.85 -3.64 16.98
N GLY A 56 1.60 -3.46 18.28
CA GLY A 56 0.97 -2.27 18.84
C GLY A 56 1.90 -1.05 18.96
N ILE A 57 3.21 -1.21 18.68
CA ILE A 57 4.20 -0.15 18.81
C ILE A 57 4.26 0.60 17.48
N ALA A 58 3.61 1.77 17.46
CA ALA A 58 3.49 2.64 16.30
C ALA A 58 4.65 3.65 16.17
N ASN A 59 5.45 3.84 17.23
CA ASN A 59 6.59 4.77 17.20
C ASN A 59 7.81 4.11 16.52
N PRO A 60 8.29 4.64 15.36
CA PRO A 60 9.44 4.09 14.65
C PRO A 60 10.79 4.36 15.32
N THR A 61 10.87 5.27 16.30
CA THR A 61 12.13 5.63 16.98
C THR A 61 12.43 4.76 18.19
N THR A 62 11.51 3.90 18.62
CA THR A 62 11.73 2.95 19.72
C THR A 62 12.81 1.93 19.32
N ALA A 63 13.98 2.03 19.95
CA ALA A 63 15.13 1.19 19.66
C ALA A 63 15.11 -0.13 20.46
N GLY A 64 15.77 -1.17 19.93
CA GLY A 64 15.96 -2.47 20.58
C GLY A 64 14.84 -3.48 20.33
N ASP A 65 14.80 -4.54 21.13
CA ASP A 65 13.85 -5.67 21.01
C ASP A 65 12.39 -5.28 21.29
N ALA A 66 12.18 -4.08 21.87
CA ALA A 66 10.87 -3.47 22.04
C ALA A 66 10.39 -2.73 20.78
N GLY A 67 11.20 -2.59 19.73
CA GLY A 67 10.83 -1.89 18.51
C GLY A 67 10.08 -2.77 17.50
N ASN A 68 9.23 -2.15 16.67
CA ASN A 68 8.64 -2.83 15.53
C ASN A 68 9.52 -2.61 14.29
N ALA A 69 10.28 -3.65 13.91
CA ALA A 69 11.26 -3.57 12.82
C ALA A 69 10.61 -3.18 11.48
N GLY A 70 9.39 -3.67 11.21
CA GLY A 70 8.66 -3.36 9.97
C GLY A 70 8.23 -1.89 9.87
N VAL A 71 7.81 -1.29 10.98
CA VAL A 71 7.47 0.15 11.05
C VAL A 71 8.73 1.00 10.89
N ARG A 72 9.82 0.62 11.54
CA ARG A 72 11.12 1.29 11.40
C ARG A 72 11.64 1.24 9.96
N ALA A 73 11.57 0.09 9.30
CA ALA A 73 12.01 -0.05 7.90
C ALA A 73 11.25 0.90 6.99
N ARG A 74 9.91 0.93 7.08
CA ARG A 74 9.08 1.88 6.30
C ARG A 74 9.41 3.34 6.61
N TYR A 75 9.61 3.68 7.88
CA TYR A 75 9.99 5.04 8.28
C TYR A 75 11.34 5.47 7.69
N VAL A 76 12.33 4.56 7.61
CA VAL A 76 13.64 4.88 7.03
C VAL A 76 13.54 5.30 5.56
N PHE A 77 12.58 4.75 4.80
CA PHE A 77 12.32 5.17 3.42
C PHE A 77 11.63 6.53 3.32
N SER A 78 10.82 6.93 4.31
CA SER A 78 10.07 8.19 4.29
C SER A 78 10.70 9.34 5.07
N LYS A 79 11.72 9.10 5.90
CA LYS A 79 12.33 10.10 6.81
C LYS A 79 12.88 11.35 6.12
N THR A 80 13.31 11.23 4.87
CA THR A 80 13.95 12.34 4.11
C THR A 80 12.92 13.20 3.38
N SER A 81 11.61 12.91 3.52
CA SER A 81 10.52 13.62 2.82
C SER A 81 10.74 13.76 1.30
N GLY A 82 11.35 12.73 0.70
CA GLY A 82 11.65 12.68 -0.73
C GLY A 82 10.57 11.99 -1.56
N ILE A 83 10.79 11.93 -2.88
CA ILE A 83 9.97 11.10 -3.78
C ILE A 83 10.29 9.64 -3.46
N ILE A 84 9.24 8.86 -3.20
CA ILE A 84 9.33 7.42 -2.98
C ILE A 84 8.70 6.74 -4.18
N GLU A 85 9.50 5.95 -4.88
CA GLU A 85 9.01 5.08 -5.95
C GLU A 85 8.61 3.73 -5.35
N MET A 86 7.39 3.29 -5.67
CA MET A 86 6.87 1.99 -5.25
C MET A 86 6.41 1.24 -6.48
N ALA A 87 6.78 -0.04 -6.54
CA ALA A 87 6.34 -0.95 -7.58
C ALA A 87 5.61 -2.13 -6.93
N GLY A 88 4.41 -2.44 -7.43
CA GLY A 88 3.62 -3.55 -6.93
C GLY A 88 2.42 -3.83 -7.83
N PRO A 89 1.83 -5.03 -7.73
CA PRO A 89 0.65 -5.38 -8.50
C PRO A 89 -0.56 -4.56 -8.07
N ILE A 90 -1.44 -4.27 -9.02
CA ILE A 90 -2.75 -3.69 -8.75
C ILE A 90 -3.72 -4.85 -8.48
N PHE A 91 -4.29 -4.87 -7.27
CA PHE A 91 -5.18 -5.93 -6.83
C PHE A 91 -6.62 -5.68 -7.30
N SER A 92 -6.94 -6.15 -8.50
CA SER A 92 -8.29 -6.12 -9.05
C SER A 92 -8.61 -7.43 -9.74
N ASP A 93 -9.87 -7.86 -9.64
CA ASP A 93 -10.36 -9.09 -10.26
C ASP A 93 -10.06 -9.15 -11.76
N VAL A 94 -10.12 -8.00 -12.45
CA VAL A 94 -9.84 -7.90 -13.90
C VAL A 94 -8.40 -8.34 -14.23
N PHE A 95 -7.44 -7.99 -13.38
CA PHE A 95 -6.03 -8.36 -13.58
C PHE A 95 -5.68 -9.76 -13.05
N MET A 96 -6.62 -10.41 -12.35
CA MET A 96 -6.45 -11.76 -11.83
C MET A 96 -7.15 -12.81 -12.69
N THR A 97 -7.68 -12.42 -13.85
CA THR A 97 -8.20 -13.37 -14.84
C THR A 97 -7.08 -13.94 -15.69
N GLU A 98 -7.17 -15.22 -16.07
CA GLU A 98 -6.21 -15.89 -16.97
C GLU A 98 -6.44 -15.54 -18.46
N ARG A 99 -7.32 -14.58 -18.75
CA ARG A 99 -7.72 -14.22 -20.11
C ARG A 99 -7.15 -12.86 -20.48
N LEU A 100 -6.67 -12.75 -21.71
CA LEU A 100 -6.25 -11.49 -22.29
C LEU A 100 -7.46 -10.58 -22.52
N LEU A 101 -7.25 -9.28 -22.37
CA LEU A 101 -8.22 -8.28 -22.79
C LEU A 101 -8.40 -8.37 -24.31
N LEU A 102 -9.65 -8.26 -24.77
CA LEU A 102 -9.96 -8.19 -26.20
C LEU A 102 -9.31 -6.94 -26.81
N ASN A 103 -8.88 -7.05 -28.07
CA ASN A 103 -8.34 -5.92 -28.81
C ASN A 103 -9.37 -4.78 -28.90
N TYR A 104 -8.88 -3.54 -28.98
CA TYR A 104 -9.71 -2.32 -29.06
C TYR A 104 -10.63 -2.09 -27.85
N VAL A 105 -10.21 -2.53 -26.66
CA VAL A 105 -10.81 -2.16 -25.38
C VAL A 105 -9.86 -1.23 -24.64
N ASP A 106 -10.26 0.03 -24.49
CA ASP A 106 -9.47 1.01 -23.74
C ASP A 106 -9.53 0.70 -22.24
N LEU A 107 -8.36 0.60 -21.61
CA LEU A 107 -8.22 0.40 -20.17
C LEU A 107 -7.90 1.74 -19.52
N LYS A 108 -8.77 2.19 -18.60
CA LYS A 108 -8.52 3.37 -17.77
C LYS A 108 -8.45 2.96 -16.31
N VAL A 109 -7.34 3.28 -15.66
CA VAL A 109 -7.09 3.00 -14.23
C VAL A 109 -6.99 4.31 -13.48
N ILE A 110 -7.83 4.50 -12.47
CA ILE A 110 -7.83 5.66 -11.57
C ILE A 110 -7.47 5.19 -10.17
N LEU A 111 -6.44 5.80 -9.59
CA LEU A 111 -5.95 5.48 -8.25
C LEU A 111 -6.38 6.57 -7.26
N ASN A 112 -7.35 6.26 -6.42
CA ASN A 112 -7.83 7.18 -5.39
C ASN A 112 -7.01 6.99 -4.10
N ARG A 113 -6.35 8.06 -3.66
CA ARG A 113 -5.48 8.05 -2.46
C ARG A 113 -6.29 7.83 -1.19
N SER A 114 -5.70 7.13 -0.23
CA SER A 114 -6.22 7.02 1.14
C SER A 114 -5.90 8.27 1.93
N SER A 115 -6.65 8.48 3.02
CA SER A 115 -6.36 9.56 3.95
C SER A 115 -5.01 9.34 4.66
N ASN A 116 -4.47 10.38 5.30
CA ASN A 116 -3.14 10.34 5.91
C ASN A 116 -3.08 9.35 7.09
N GLU A 117 -4.21 9.13 7.78
CA GLU A 117 -4.37 8.14 8.87
C GLU A 117 -4.00 6.73 8.43
N PHE A 118 -4.19 6.42 7.15
CA PHE A 118 -4.03 5.07 6.62
C PHE A 118 -2.61 4.80 6.07
N CYS A 119 -1.78 5.82 5.85
CA CYS A 119 -0.50 5.65 5.15
C CYS A 119 0.62 5.12 6.05
N LEU A 120 0.59 5.43 7.34
CA LEU A 120 1.49 4.86 8.34
C LEU A 120 0.82 5.00 9.72
N MET A 121 0.77 3.90 10.47
CA MET A 121 0.15 3.92 11.81
C MET A 121 0.95 4.83 12.74
N ALA A 122 0.25 5.73 13.41
CA ALA A 122 0.79 6.59 14.45
C ALA A 122 -0.18 6.55 15.64
N SER A 123 0.36 6.60 16.87
CA SER A 123 -0.46 6.66 18.08
C SER A 123 -1.12 8.03 18.28
N GLU A 124 -0.53 9.07 17.70
CA GLU A 124 -0.94 10.47 17.86
C GLU A 124 -1.05 11.14 16.49
N ASP A 125 -1.91 12.16 16.41
CA ASP A 125 -2.32 12.67 15.11
C ASP A 125 -1.25 13.52 14.40
N ASP A 126 -0.41 14.23 15.14
CA ASP A 126 0.56 15.19 14.59
C ASP A 126 2.01 14.85 14.97
N VAL A 127 2.40 13.60 14.70
CA VAL A 127 3.78 13.15 14.87
C VAL A 127 4.60 13.34 13.60
N ASP A 128 5.87 13.75 13.76
CA ASP A 128 6.80 14.06 12.65
C ASP A 128 7.02 12.90 11.68
N PHE A 129 6.81 11.65 12.12
CA PHE A 129 6.98 10.47 11.28
C PHE A 129 5.74 10.08 10.48
N ARG A 130 4.64 10.85 10.56
CA ARG A 130 3.41 10.58 9.81
C ARG A 130 3.55 11.00 8.35
N VAL A 131 3.18 10.09 7.44
CA VAL A 131 3.16 10.37 6.01
C VAL A 131 1.96 11.26 5.69
N LYS A 132 2.22 12.46 5.20
CA LYS A 132 1.20 13.44 4.77
C LYS A 132 1.24 13.58 3.25
N TRP A 133 0.09 13.44 2.58
CA TRP A 133 0.00 13.78 1.16
C TRP A 133 0.20 15.29 0.96
N PRO A 134 0.87 15.70 -0.13
CA PRO A 134 0.97 17.12 -0.46
C PRO A 134 -0.43 17.67 -0.73
N THR A 135 -0.74 18.82 -0.11
CA THR A 135 -2.01 19.54 -0.25
C THR A 135 -2.22 20.16 -1.64
N LYS A 136 -1.20 20.14 -2.51
CA LYS A 136 -1.29 20.52 -3.91
C LYS A 136 -0.76 19.39 -4.80
N LEU A 137 -1.60 18.92 -5.72
CA LEU A 137 -1.17 18.12 -6.86
C LEU A 137 -0.36 19.06 -7.77
N ARG A 138 0.90 18.73 -8.03
CA ARG A 138 1.65 19.34 -9.14
C ARG A 138 1.05 18.90 -10.46
#